data_AF-A0A381UR20-F1
#
_entry.id   AF-A0A381UR20-F1
#
_cell.length_a   1.000
_cell.length_b   1.000
_cell.length_c   1.000
_cell.angle_alpha   90.00
_cell.angle_beta   90.00
_cell.angle_gamma   90.00
#
_symmetry.space_group_name_H-M   'P 1'
#
loop_
_entity.id
_entity.type
_entity.pdbx_description
1 polymer ?
#
loop_
_entity_poly.entity_id
_entity_poly.type
_entity_poly.pdbx_seq_one_letter_code
_entity_poly.pdbx_strand_id
1 'polypeptide(L)'
;MKIEIDIDIESIVREALKKQQAGDTIPVPVEATTNSRSKWEFSRRNGRRRTPEEMALHDLEKEKGRRLTPEEKGEAKALVEIDTTTENQVKEATIKKVRIDTMTAEGMAAASKELAEEEKTENKKEAEIPKTEDLASMDSLFS
;
A
#
# COMPACT_ATOMS: atom_id res chain seq x y z
N MET A 1 -9.36 -63.63 64.91
CA MET A 1 -8.77 -62.27 64.95
C MET A 1 -9.53 -61.44 63.95
N LYS A 2 -10.11 -60.30 64.36
CA LYS A 2 -10.76 -59.34 63.45
C LYS A 2 -9.74 -58.23 63.20
N ILE A 3 -9.43 -57.95 61.94
CA ILE A 3 -8.55 -56.85 61.55
C ILE A 3 -9.48 -55.71 61.19
N GLU A 4 -9.47 -54.67 62.00
CA GLU A 4 -10.12 -53.39 61.69
C GLU A 4 -9.12 -52.60 60.83
N ILE A 5 -9.56 -52.21 59.64
CA ILE A 5 -8.78 -51.39 58.71
C ILE A 5 -9.39 -50.00 58.75
N ASP A 6 -8.69 -49.08 59.42
CA ASP A 6 -9.04 -47.66 59.40
C ASP A 6 -8.56 -47.05 58.09
N ILE A 7 -9.50 -46.67 57.23
CA ILE A 7 -9.21 -46.01 55.95
C ILE A 7 -9.41 -44.51 56.13
N ASP A 8 -8.30 -43.77 56.13
CA ASP A 8 -8.30 -42.31 56.20
C ASP A 8 -8.75 -41.69 54.87
N ILE A 9 -10.05 -41.50 54.71
CA ILE A 9 -10.67 -40.93 53.49
C ILE A 9 -10.11 -39.53 53.17
N GLU A 10 -9.79 -38.73 54.19
CA GLU A 10 -9.24 -37.38 54.00
C GLU A 10 -7.88 -37.38 53.30
N SER A 11 -7.05 -38.39 53.56
CA SER A 11 -5.73 -38.54 52.94
C SER A 11 -5.85 -38.84 51.45
N ILE A 12 -6.81 -39.70 51.10
CA ILE A 12 -7.12 -40.10 49.72
C ILE A 12 -7.64 -38.89 48.92
N VAL A 13 -8.54 -38.10 49.50
CA VAL A 13 -9.10 -36.91 48.84
C VAL A 13 -8.01 -35.85 48.61
N ARG A 14 -7.13 -35.62 49.59
CA ARG A 14 -6.00 -34.68 49.43
C ARG A 14 -5.02 -35.16 48.35
N GLU A 15 -4.74 -36.45 48.28
CA GLU A 15 -3.84 -37.00 47.26
C GLU A 15 -4.46 -36.93 45.85
N ALA A 16 -5.76 -37.16 45.72
CA ALA A 16 -6.49 -37.03 44.46
C ALA A 16 -6.48 -35.59 43.93
N LEU A 17 -6.74 -34.60 44.80
CA LEU A 17 -6.65 -33.17 44.44
C LEU A 17 -5.23 -32.77 44.02
N LYS A 18 -4.21 -33.28 44.72
CA LYS A 18 -2.80 -33.01 44.39
C LYS A 18 -2.42 -33.59 43.02
N LYS A 19 -2.90 -34.79 42.68
CA LYS A 19 -2.69 -35.40 41.36
C LYS A 19 -3.43 -34.65 40.24
N GLN A 20 -4.61 -34.12 40.52
CA GLN A 20 -5.38 -33.32 39.56
C GLN A 20 -4.69 -31.99 39.23
N GLN A 21 -4.08 -31.33 40.22
CA GLN A 21 -3.29 -30.10 39.99
C GLN A 21 -1.98 -30.35 39.23
N ALA A 22 -1.39 -31.54 39.35
CA ALA A 22 -0.16 -31.89 38.64
C ALA A 22 -0.41 -32.28 37.16
N GLY A 23 -1.65 -32.61 36.78
CA GLY A 23 -2.00 -33.05 35.42
C GLY A 23 -2.40 -31.93 34.45
N ASP A 24 -2.84 -30.76 34.95
CA ASP A 24 -3.40 -29.68 34.12
C ASP A 24 -2.51 -28.45 33.95
N THR A 25 -1.31 -28.44 34.55
CA THR A 25 -0.33 -27.40 34.26
C THR A 25 0.50 -27.80 33.06
N ILE A 26 -0.06 -27.64 31.86
CA ILE A 26 0.77 -27.46 30.66
C ILE A 26 1.67 -26.24 30.97
N PRO A 27 3.00 -26.37 30.98
CA PRO A 27 3.85 -25.20 31.06
C PRO A 27 3.65 -24.46 29.73
N VAL A 28 2.79 -23.43 29.76
CA VAL A 28 2.82 -22.40 28.72
C VAL A 28 4.26 -21.90 28.72
N PRO A 29 5.00 -22.00 27.60
CA PRO A 29 6.33 -21.45 27.54
C PRO A 29 6.16 -19.94 27.69
N VAL A 30 6.47 -19.44 28.89
CA VAL A 30 6.66 -18.02 29.12
C VAL A 30 7.96 -17.69 28.38
N GLU A 31 7.83 -17.45 27.08
CA GLU A 31 8.94 -16.98 26.27
C GLU A 31 9.40 -15.63 26.84
N ALA A 32 10.56 -15.72 27.49
CA ALA A 32 11.53 -14.69 27.74
C ALA A 32 10.96 -13.36 28.27
N THR A 33 11.00 -13.23 29.59
CA THR A 33 11.35 -11.95 30.23
C THR A 33 12.76 -11.55 29.78
N THR A 34 12.90 -10.99 28.57
CA THR A 34 14.11 -10.25 28.23
C THR A 34 14.05 -8.93 28.98
N ASN A 35 14.91 -8.83 29.98
CA ASN A 35 15.09 -7.66 30.80
C ASN A 35 15.73 -6.55 29.94
N SER A 36 14.91 -5.75 29.25
CA SER A 36 15.37 -4.47 28.69
C SER A 36 14.22 -3.46 28.62
N ARG A 37 14.13 -2.62 29.66
CA ARG A 37 13.65 -1.22 29.70
C ARG A 37 12.32 -0.79 29.04
N SER A 38 11.53 -1.65 28.38
CA SER A 38 10.25 -1.27 27.79
C SER A 38 9.13 -2.28 28.06
N LYS A 39 7.99 -1.78 28.53
CA LYS A 39 6.76 -2.55 28.82
C LYS A 39 6.18 -3.25 27.57
N TRP A 40 6.46 -2.70 26.39
CA TRP A 40 5.87 -3.09 25.10
C TRP A 40 6.87 -3.82 24.20
N GLU A 41 6.42 -4.82 23.46
CA GLU A 41 7.23 -5.63 22.56
C GLU A 41 7.66 -4.84 21.31
N PHE A 42 6.76 -3.99 20.81
CA PHE A 42 6.97 -3.15 19.63
C PHE A 42 7.40 -1.71 19.97
N SER A 43 8.01 -1.54 21.15
CA SER A 43 8.55 -0.26 21.60
C SER A 43 9.60 0.31 20.63
N ARG A 44 9.81 1.63 20.69
CA ARG A 44 10.94 2.27 19.98
C ARG A 44 12.26 1.64 20.42
N ARG A 45 13.02 1.09 19.46
CA ARG A 45 14.41 0.67 19.66
C ARG A 45 15.35 1.78 19.16
N ASN A 46 16.34 2.13 19.96
CA ASN A 46 17.31 3.16 19.59
C ASN A 46 18.10 2.74 18.35
N GLY A 47 18.31 3.68 17.42
CA GLY A 47 19.13 3.46 16.22
C GLY A 47 18.41 2.77 15.05
N ARG A 48 17.15 2.32 15.19
CA ARG A 48 16.38 1.73 14.08
C ARG A 48 15.03 2.43 13.92
N ARG A 49 14.67 2.74 12.66
CA ARG A 49 13.32 3.19 12.31
C ARG A 49 12.35 2.02 12.44
N ARG A 50 11.17 2.28 13.01
CA ARG A 50 10.09 1.30 13.08
C ARG A 50 9.43 1.13 11.72
N THR A 51 9.04 -0.10 11.39
CA THR A 51 8.17 -0.35 10.23
C THR A 51 6.74 0.15 10.51
N PRO A 52 5.92 0.42 9.47
CA PRO A 52 4.52 0.75 9.67
C PRO A 52 3.77 -0.33 10.46
N GLU A 53 4.09 -1.61 10.22
CA GLU A 53 3.56 -2.74 11.00
C GLU A 53 3.93 -2.65 12.48
N GLU A 54 5.21 -2.42 12.80
CA GLU A 54 5.67 -2.26 14.19
C GLU A 54 5.03 -1.04 14.87
N MET A 55 4.72 0.02 14.13
CA MET A 55 4.00 1.17 14.67
C MET A 55 2.55 0.82 15.01
N ALA A 56 1.83 0.19 14.09
CA ALA A 56 0.44 -0.23 14.30
C ALA A 56 0.33 -1.22 15.48
N LEU A 57 1.21 -2.23 15.52
CA LEU A 57 1.25 -3.21 16.60
C LEU A 57 1.52 -2.55 17.96
N HIS A 58 2.45 -1.59 18.01
CA HIS A 58 2.75 -0.87 19.23
C HIS A 58 1.59 0.00 19.73
N ASP A 59 0.84 0.62 18.82
CA ASP A 59 -0.28 1.48 19.19
C ASP A 59 -1.48 0.64 19.68
N LEU A 60 -1.70 -0.55 19.11
CA LEU A 60 -2.65 -1.53 19.65
C LEU A 60 -2.21 -2.06 21.03
N GLU A 61 -0.90 -2.27 21.23
CA GLU A 61 -0.35 -2.65 22.53
C GLU A 61 -0.66 -1.59 23.59
N LYS A 62 -0.45 -0.31 23.24
CA LYS A 62 -0.79 0.82 24.10
C LYS A 62 -2.28 0.88 24.42
N GLU A 63 -3.14 0.67 23.43
CA GLU A 63 -4.60 0.69 23.60
C GLU A 63 -5.05 -0.42 24.57
N LYS A 64 -4.52 -1.63 24.40
CA LYS A 64 -4.90 -2.80 25.21
C LYS A 64 -4.23 -2.84 26.58
N GLY A 65 -3.22 -2.01 26.85
CA GLY A 65 -2.55 -2.01 28.15
C GLY A 65 -1.59 -3.19 28.39
N ARG A 66 -1.55 -4.16 27.47
CA ARG A 66 -0.87 -5.47 27.57
C ARG A 66 -0.23 -5.86 26.23
N ARG A 67 0.63 -6.88 26.26
CA ARG A 67 1.20 -7.49 25.03
C ARG A 67 0.08 -8.16 24.22
N LEU A 68 0.15 -8.03 22.89
CA LEU A 68 -0.84 -8.65 22.00
C LEU A 68 -0.72 -10.17 21.95
N THR A 69 -1.84 -10.85 21.74
CA THR A 69 -1.85 -12.28 21.40
C THR A 69 -1.40 -12.50 19.95
N PRO A 70 -0.95 -13.70 19.58
CA PRO A 70 -0.56 -14.00 18.20
C PRO A 70 -1.66 -13.71 17.16
N GLU A 71 -2.92 -13.95 17.51
CA GLU A 71 -4.09 -13.65 16.65
C GLU A 71 -4.23 -12.14 16.41
N GLU A 72 -4.20 -11.34 17.48
CA GLU A 72 -4.32 -9.89 17.38
C GLU A 72 -3.14 -9.28 16.61
N LYS A 73 -1.94 -9.88 16.70
CA LYS A 73 -0.79 -9.48 15.87
C LYS A 73 -1.01 -9.80 14.39
N GLY A 74 -1.65 -10.93 14.10
CA GLY A 74 -1.97 -11.35 12.73
C GLY A 74 -2.98 -10.42 12.06
N GLU A 75 -4.05 -10.06 12.75
CA GLU A 75 -5.08 -9.13 12.26
C GLU A 75 -4.49 -7.74 11.95
N ALA A 76 -3.67 -7.21 12.87
CA ALA A 76 -3.03 -5.92 12.70
C ALA A 76 -2.07 -5.88 11.50
N LYS A 77 -1.32 -6.96 11.28
CA LYS A 77 -0.44 -7.09 10.11
C LYS A 77 -1.23 -7.14 8.81
N ALA A 78 -2.31 -7.92 8.77
CA ALA A 78 -3.16 -8.03 7.58
C ALA A 78 -3.76 -6.67 7.21
N LEU A 79 -4.22 -5.89 8.19
CA LEU A 79 -4.76 -4.54 7.95
C LEU A 79 -3.70 -3.61 7.32
N VAL A 80 -2.48 -3.60 7.87
CA VAL A 80 -1.38 -2.78 7.34
C VAL A 80 -1.01 -3.20 5.92
N GLU A 81 -1.00 -4.51 5.63
CA GLU A 81 -0.73 -5.01 4.28
C GLU A 81 -1.79 -4.51 3.28
N ILE A 82 -3.07 -4.55 3.66
CA ILE A 82 -4.17 -3.99 2.84
C ILE A 82 -3.97 -2.48 2.62
N ASP A 83 -3.63 -1.72 3.66
CA ASP A 83 -3.40 -0.28 3.52
C ASP A 83 -2.20 0.03 2.60
N THR A 84 -1.11 -0.73 2.70
CA THR A 84 0.05 -0.53 1.81
C THR A 84 -0.25 -0.89 0.36
N THR A 85 -1.03 -1.94 0.11
CA THR A 85 -1.41 -2.32 -1.26
C THR A 85 -2.34 -1.29 -1.90
N THR A 86 -3.31 -0.75 -1.14
CA THR A 86 -4.18 0.32 -1.64
C THR A 86 -3.40 1.61 -1.90
N GLU A 87 -2.49 2.02 -1.02
CA GLU A 87 -1.64 3.20 -1.23
C GLU A 87 -0.75 3.04 -2.47
N ASN A 88 -0.20 1.84 -2.69
CA ASN A 88 0.60 1.55 -3.88
C ASN A 88 -0.25 1.61 -5.16
N GLN A 89 -1.47 1.09 -5.15
CA GLN A 89 -2.40 1.20 -6.29
C GLN A 89 -2.71 2.66 -6.64
N VAL A 90 -2.94 3.51 -5.63
CA VAL A 90 -3.19 4.95 -5.85
C VAL A 90 -1.96 5.65 -6.42
N LYS A 91 -0.76 5.34 -5.91
CA LYS A 91 0.51 5.87 -6.45
C LYS A 91 0.72 5.44 -7.90
N GLU A 92 0.45 4.19 -8.23
CA GLU A 92 0.56 3.73 -9.62
C GLU A 92 -0.48 4.39 -10.54
N ALA A 93 -1.73 4.53 -10.09
CA ALA A 93 -2.78 5.18 -10.86
C ALA A 93 -2.45 6.65 -11.14
N THR A 94 -1.90 7.36 -10.15
CA THR A 94 -1.48 8.76 -10.32
C THR A 94 -0.30 8.89 -11.27
N ILE A 95 0.73 8.03 -11.17
CA ILE A 95 1.85 8.00 -12.13
C ILE A 95 1.35 7.71 -13.55
N LYS A 96 0.46 6.73 -13.71
CA LYS A 96 -0.15 6.39 -15.02
C LYS A 96 -0.91 7.58 -15.59
N LYS A 97 -1.72 8.26 -14.78
CA LYS A 97 -2.46 9.45 -15.20
C LYS A 97 -1.50 10.56 -15.66
N VAL A 98 -0.49 10.89 -14.84
CA VAL A 98 0.51 11.90 -15.20
C VAL A 98 1.21 11.55 -16.52
N ARG A 99 1.58 10.28 -16.73
CA ARG A 99 2.20 9.83 -17.97
C ARG A 99 1.28 9.99 -19.19
N ILE A 100 -0.01 9.68 -19.04
CA ILE A 100 -1.01 9.89 -20.10
C ILE A 100 -1.17 11.38 -20.38
N ASP A 101 -1.26 12.21 -19.35
CA ASP A 101 -1.40 13.67 -19.49
C ASP A 101 -0.17 14.26 -20.20
N THR A 102 1.05 13.79 -19.90
CA THR A 102 2.25 14.22 -20.62
C THR A 102 2.25 13.77 -22.08
N MET A 103 1.87 12.52 -22.37
CA MET A 103 1.83 12.01 -23.74
C MET A 103 0.74 12.69 -24.58
N THR A 104 -0.42 12.98 -23.98
CA THR A 104 -1.50 13.68 -24.68
C THR A 104 -1.14 15.15 -24.92
N ALA A 105 -0.49 15.83 -23.98
CA ALA A 105 0.02 17.18 -24.20
C ALA A 105 1.07 17.23 -25.32
N GLU A 106 2.02 16.28 -25.33
CA GLU A 106 3.02 16.16 -26.40
C GLU A 106 2.37 15.86 -27.76
N GLY A 107 1.41 14.93 -27.82
CA GLY A 107 0.69 14.60 -29.05
C GLY A 107 -0.13 15.78 -29.60
N MET A 108 -0.81 16.52 -28.71
CA MET A 108 -1.54 17.74 -29.11
C MET A 108 -0.61 18.85 -29.58
N ALA A 109 0.56 19.02 -28.93
CA ALA A 109 1.55 20.00 -29.35
C ALA A 109 2.15 19.64 -30.71
N ALA A 110 2.44 18.36 -30.95
CA ALA A 110 2.91 17.87 -32.25
C ALA A 110 1.86 18.09 -33.35
N ALA A 111 0.60 17.69 -33.12
CA ALA A 111 -0.48 17.89 -34.08
C ALA A 111 -0.74 19.37 -34.38
N SER A 112 -0.69 20.22 -33.34
CA SER A 112 -0.85 21.67 -33.52
C SER A 112 0.30 22.28 -34.33
N LYS A 113 1.52 21.76 -34.15
CA LYS A 113 2.68 22.21 -34.93
C LYS A 113 2.56 21.79 -36.40
N GLU A 114 2.14 20.57 -36.68
CA GLU A 114 1.92 20.10 -38.06
C GLU A 114 0.84 20.93 -38.76
N LEU A 115 -0.31 21.16 -38.12
CA LEU A 115 -1.38 22.02 -38.67
C LEU A 115 -0.90 23.46 -38.95
N ALA A 116 -0.13 24.05 -38.03
CA ALA A 116 0.41 25.39 -38.21
C ALA A 116 1.49 25.48 -39.31
N GLU A 117 2.20 24.38 -39.60
CA GLU A 117 3.12 24.28 -40.72
C GLU A 117 2.36 24.11 -42.05
N GLU A 118 1.28 23.34 -42.08
CA GLU A 118 0.40 23.20 -43.25
C GLU A 118 -0.23 24.54 -43.66
N GLU A 119 -0.83 25.31 -42.73
CA GLU A 119 -1.40 26.64 -43.02
C GLU A 119 -0.37 27.62 -43.61
N LYS A 120 0.88 27.54 -43.18
CA LYS A 120 1.97 28.37 -43.74
C LYS A 120 2.39 27.91 -45.13
N THR A 121 2.25 26.63 -45.45
CA THR A 121 2.54 26.11 -46.79
C THR A 121 1.40 26.37 -47.77
N GLU A 122 0.15 26.38 -47.34
CA GLU A 122 -1.00 26.74 -48.18
C GLU A 122 -1.01 28.23 -48.52
N ASN A 123 -0.77 29.11 -47.54
CA ASN A 123 -0.65 30.55 -47.78
C ASN A 123 0.50 30.94 -48.73
N LYS A 124 1.50 30.07 -48.92
CA LYS A 124 2.58 30.28 -49.91
C LYS A 124 2.24 29.77 -51.31
N LYS A 125 1.23 28.91 -51.45
CA LYS A 125 0.78 28.34 -52.74
C LYS A 125 -0.35 29.11 -53.38
N GLU A 126 -1.03 30.00 -52.64
CA GLU A 126 -1.82 31.08 -53.23
C GLU A 126 -0.88 32.13 -53.85
N ALA A 127 -0.14 31.70 -54.87
CA ALA A 127 0.61 32.61 -55.73
C ALA A 127 -0.41 33.50 -56.44
N GLU A 128 -0.21 34.81 -56.26
CA GLU A 128 -0.90 35.89 -56.93
C GLU A 128 -1.06 35.55 -58.43
N ILE A 129 -2.29 35.30 -58.88
CA ILE A 129 -2.58 35.07 -60.30
C ILE A 129 -2.12 36.35 -61.02
N PRO A 130 -1.15 36.28 -61.95
CA PRO A 130 -0.72 37.46 -62.67
C PRO A 130 -1.93 38.02 -63.41
N LYS A 131 -2.24 39.29 -63.16
CA LYS A 131 -3.33 39.98 -63.86
C LYS A 131 -3.06 39.85 -65.36
N THR A 132 -3.96 39.18 -66.06
CA THR A 132 -3.97 39.18 -67.52
C THR A 132 -4.31 40.59 -67.95
N GLU A 133 -3.35 41.30 -68.56
CA GLU A 133 -3.67 42.50 -69.33
C GLU A 133 -4.56 42.06 -70.48
N ASP A 134 -5.78 42.61 -70.54
CA ASP A 134 -6.69 42.37 -71.66
C ASP A 134 -5.99 42.79 -72.95
N LEU A 135 -5.69 41.81 -73.81
CA LEU A 135 -5.09 42.05 -75.13
C LEU A 135 -6.02 42.99 -75.90
N ALA A 136 -5.62 44.25 -76.02
CA ALA A 136 -6.30 45.22 -76.84
C ALA A 136 -6.38 44.69 -78.27
N SER A 137 -7.62 44.41 -78.71
CA SER A 137 -8.09 44.19 -80.09
C SER A 137 -7.08 43.57 -81.06
N MET A 138 -7.32 42.30 -81.41
CA MET A 138 -6.65 41.60 -82.50
C MET A 138 -7.03 42.13 -83.91
N ASP A 139 -7.73 43.27 -84.02
CA ASP A 139 -8.16 43.83 -85.31
C ASP A 139 -6.98 44.38 -86.15
N SER A 140 -5.78 44.47 -85.56
CA SER A 140 -4.55 44.88 -86.25
C SER A 140 -3.85 43.76 -87.04
N LEU A 141 -4.28 42.50 -86.93
CA LEU A 141 -3.58 41.36 -87.55
C LEU A 141 -4.14 40.94 -88.92
N PHE A 142 -5.28 41.50 -89.33
CA PHE A 142 -5.95 41.18 -90.59
C PHE A 142 -6.31 42.41 -91.43
N SER A 143 -5.69 43.58 -91.16
CA SER A 143 -5.88 44.78 -91.98
C SER A 143 -4.78 45.00 -93.00
#